data_AF-A0A4Y2E076-F1
#
_entry.id   AF-A0A4Y2E076-F1
#
_cell.length_a   1.000
_cell.length_b   1.000
_cell.length_c   1.000
_cell.angle_alpha   90.00
_cell.angle_beta   90.00
_cell.angle_gamma   90.00
#
_symmetry.space_group_name_H-M   'P 1'
#
loop_
_entity.id
_entity.type
_entity.pdbx_description
1 polymer ?
#
loop_
_entity_poly.entity_id
_entity_poly.type
_entity_poly.pdbx_seq_one_letter_code
_entity_poly.pdbx_strand_id
1 'polypeptide(L)'
;MVWREPRCHLTDCYFCMTSTIGFSSKSKHTIQYPNISSAVRPVPHNESLPIPVAPKTYTLQPETDLEDFETQPGSSMSTDDNEEYPVNLVHRQPHLVTQPEVNDLVRDLELPKSKSQLLGSRLQQWNLF
;
A
#
# COMPACT_ATOMS: atom_id res chain seq x y z
N MET A 1 -13.23 10.77 15.28
CA MET A 1 -14.11 9.57 15.23
C MET A 1 -13.18 8.37 15.15
N VAL A 2 -13.54 7.23 15.75
CA VAL A 2 -12.71 6.02 15.83
C VAL A 2 -13.35 4.92 15.00
N TRP A 3 -12.57 4.35 14.08
CA TRP A 3 -12.94 3.11 13.39
C TRP A 3 -12.70 1.93 14.32
N ARG A 4 -13.70 1.05 14.43
CA ARG A 4 -13.57 -0.19 15.19
C ARG A 4 -13.00 -1.28 14.30
N GLU A 5 -12.25 -2.19 14.90
CA GLU A 5 -11.73 -3.36 14.20
C GLU A 5 -12.88 -4.26 13.71
N PRO A 6 -12.89 -4.64 12.41
CA PRO A 6 -13.85 -5.60 11.89
C PRO A 6 -13.72 -6.96 12.60
N ARG A 7 -14.84 -7.64 12.85
CA ARG A 7 -14.82 -8.89 13.62
C ARG A 7 -14.69 -10.13 12.76
N CYS A 8 -15.37 -10.18 11.62
CA CYS A 8 -15.38 -11.36 10.77
C CYS A 8 -15.61 -10.95 9.31
N HIS A 9 -14.84 -11.52 8.39
CA HIS A 9 -15.05 -11.28 6.95
C HIS A 9 -15.55 -12.52 6.23
N LEU A 10 -15.69 -13.66 6.93
CA LEU A 10 -16.06 -14.94 6.33
C LEU A 10 -17.58 -15.11 6.27
N THR A 11 -18.31 -14.70 7.31
CA THR A 11 -19.76 -14.91 7.44
C THR A 11 -20.59 -13.65 7.18
N ASP A 12 -20.06 -12.48 7.52
CA ASP A 12 -20.71 -11.18 7.39
C ASP A 12 -19.86 -10.21 6.53
N CYS A 13 -19.41 -10.71 5.38
CA CYS A 13 -18.75 -9.88 4.38
C CYS A 13 -19.73 -8.85 3.79
N TYR A 14 -19.51 -7.56 4.10
CA TYR A 14 -20.36 -6.45 3.63
C TYR A 14 -20.55 -6.44 2.12
N PHE A 15 -19.46 -6.60 1.37
CA PHE A 15 -19.48 -6.60 -0.08
C PHE A 15 -20.18 -7.84 -0.67
N CYS A 16 -19.96 -9.00 -0.05
CA CYS A 16 -20.52 -10.27 -0.51
C CYS A 16 -22.03 -10.35 -0.27
N MET A 17 -22.52 -9.70 0.77
CA MET A 17 -23.96 -9.66 1.10
C MET A 17 -24.73 -8.64 0.26
N THR A 18 -24.05 -7.69 -0.39
CA THR A 18 -24.71 -6.67 -1.22
C THR A 18 -24.85 -7.14 -2.65
N SER A 19 -26.07 -7.38 -3.10
CA SER A 19 -26.33 -7.65 -4.52
C SER A 19 -26.20 -6.34 -5.32
N THR A 20 -25.15 -6.24 -6.11
CA THR A 20 -24.91 -5.11 -7.03
C THR A 20 -25.27 -5.46 -8.48
N ILE A 21 -25.64 -6.71 -8.75
CA ILE A 21 -26.02 -7.19 -10.08
C ILE A 21 -27.34 -6.54 -10.50
N GLY A 22 -27.37 -5.98 -11.71
CA GLY A 22 -28.55 -5.31 -12.26
C GLY A 22 -28.66 -3.83 -11.92
N PHE A 23 -27.76 -3.29 -11.08
CA PHE A 23 -27.68 -1.85 -10.84
C PHE A 23 -26.75 -1.17 -11.84
N SER A 24 -27.19 -0.03 -12.36
CA SER A 24 -26.42 0.84 -13.24
C SER A 24 -25.90 2.05 -12.48
N SER A 25 -25.03 2.86 -13.10
CA SER A 25 -24.58 4.13 -12.52
C SER A 25 -25.75 5.05 -12.11
N LYS A 26 -26.88 4.98 -12.83
CA LYS A 26 -28.09 5.78 -12.55
C LYS A 26 -28.90 5.21 -11.38
N SER A 27 -28.89 3.89 -11.16
CA SER A 27 -29.69 3.22 -10.13
C SER A 27 -28.89 2.79 -8.89
N LYS A 28 -27.57 2.99 -8.84
CA LYS A 28 -26.73 2.57 -7.69
C LYS A 28 -27.15 3.16 -6.33
N HIS A 29 -27.88 4.26 -6.32
CA HIS A 29 -28.38 4.91 -5.10
C HIS A 29 -29.53 4.13 -4.42
N THR A 30 -30.20 3.22 -5.13
CA THR A 30 -31.25 2.36 -4.57
C THR A 30 -30.72 1.06 -3.99
N ILE A 31 -29.42 0.79 -4.13
CA ILE A 31 -28.77 -0.38 -3.51
C ILE A 31 -28.93 -0.24 -2.00
N GLN A 32 -29.62 -1.21 -1.38
CA GLN A 32 -29.70 -1.30 0.07
C GLN A 32 -28.48 -2.05 0.60
N TYR A 33 -27.75 -1.38 1.46
CA TYR A 33 -26.59 -1.96 2.13
C TYR A 33 -26.99 -2.46 3.52
N PRO A 34 -26.64 -3.71 3.89
CA PRO A 34 -26.97 -4.26 5.19
C PRO A 34 -26.13 -3.60 6.29
N ASN A 35 -26.75 -3.36 7.44
CA ASN A 35 -26.04 -2.84 8.62
C ASN A 35 -25.46 -4.03 9.41
N ILE A 36 -24.16 -4.28 9.29
CA ILE A 36 -23.49 -5.45 9.86
C ILE A 36 -22.30 -5.06 10.75
N SER A 37 -21.95 -5.94 11.68
CA SER A 37 -20.92 -5.68 12.69
C SER A 37 -19.50 -5.55 12.13
N SER A 38 -19.23 -6.09 10.96
CA SER A 38 -17.91 -6.03 10.34
C SER A 38 -17.68 -4.80 9.46
N ALA A 39 -18.72 -3.99 9.24
CA ALA A 39 -18.63 -2.72 8.52
C ALA A 39 -19.45 -1.64 9.24
N VAL A 40 -18.93 -1.19 10.38
CA VAL A 40 -19.61 -0.20 11.23
C VAL A 40 -19.07 1.20 10.96
N ARG A 41 -19.96 2.20 11.03
CA ARG A 41 -19.57 3.61 10.96
C ARG A 41 -18.66 3.98 12.12
N PRO A 42 -17.74 4.95 11.93
CA PRO A 42 -16.82 5.34 12.97
C PRO A 42 -17.57 6.04 14.11
N VAL A 43 -17.15 5.75 15.33
CA VAL A 43 -17.83 6.21 16.55
C VAL A 43 -17.18 7.52 17.01
N PRO A 44 -17.95 8.51 17.53
CA PRO A 44 -17.36 9.68 18.16
C PRO A 44 -16.38 9.31 19.29
N HIS A 45 -15.36 10.14 19.50
CA HIS A 45 -14.49 9.98 20.67
C HIS A 45 -15.28 10.22 21.95
N ASN A 46 -14.91 9.51 23.00
CA ASN A 46 -15.44 9.68 24.35
C ASN A 46 -14.32 9.34 25.36
N GLU A 47 -14.62 9.38 26.66
CA GLU A 47 -13.63 9.11 27.71
C GLU A 47 -12.95 7.72 27.58
N SER A 48 -13.66 6.72 27.04
CA SER A 48 -13.09 5.38 26.77
C SER A 48 -12.26 5.29 25.49
N LEU A 49 -12.42 6.25 24.57
CA LEU A 49 -11.77 6.30 23.25
C LEU A 49 -11.20 7.71 23.02
N PRO A 50 -10.17 8.12 23.78
CA PRO A 50 -9.59 9.45 23.66
C PRO A 50 -9.00 9.68 22.27
N ILE A 51 -8.82 10.94 21.91
CA ILE A 51 -8.13 11.31 20.67
C ILE A 51 -6.66 10.90 20.83
N PRO A 52 -6.10 10.12 19.90
CA PRO A 52 -4.68 9.78 19.94
C PRO A 52 -3.84 11.05 19.86
N VAL A 53 -2.91 11.22 20.80
CA VAL A 53 -1.96 12.34 20.77
C VAL A 53 -0.78 11.95 19.90
N ALA A 54 -0.43 12.80 18.95
CA ALA A 54 0.72 12.57 18.08
C ALA A 54 2.01 12.38 18.91
N PRO A 55 2.85 11.38 18.62
CA PRO A 55 4.14 11.24 19.26
C PRO A 55 4.98 12.50 19.02
N LYS A 56 5.64 13.01 20.07
CA LYS A 56 6.49 14.22 19.97
C LYS A 56 7.84 13.96 19.29
N THR A 57 8.22 12.69 19.12
CA THR A 57 9.51 12.28 18.57
C THR A 57 9.30 11.03 17.75
N TYR A 58 9.55 11.11 16.45
CA TYR A 58 9.67 9.94 15.59
C TYR A 58 11.12 9.45 15.75
N THR A 59 11.36 8.42 16.55
CA THR A 59 12.66 7.77 16.55
C THR A 59 12.63 6.78 15.40
N LEU A 60 13.25 7.14 14.27
CA LEU A 60 13.59 6.15 13.25
C LEU A 60 14.46 5.12 13.96
N GLN A 61 13.94 3.91 14.20
CA GLN A 61 14.80 2.80 14.57
C GLN A 61 15.69 2.55 13.35
N PRO A 62 17.03 2.67 13.46
CA PRO A 62 17.88 2.24 12.38
C PRO A 62 17.71 0.73 12.28
N GLU A 63 17.26 0.26 11.12
CA GLU A 63 17.38 -1.15 10.77
C GLU A 63 18.88 -1.42 10.67
N THR A 64 19.44 -2.00 11.72
CA THR A 64 20.81 -2.51 11.73
C THR A 64 20.86 -3.73 10.84
N ASP A 65 21.03 -3.49 9.54
CA ASP A 65 21.75 -4.40 8.64
C ASP A 65 22.00 -3.63 7.35
N LEU A 66 23.14 -2.96 7.24
CA LEU A 66 23.87 -2.78 5.97
C LEU A 66 25.25 -2.17 6.28
N GLU A 67 26.26 -2.92 5.87
CA GLU A 67 27.68 -2.64 6.03
C GLU A 67 28.14 -1.42 5.24
N ASP A 68 29.11 -0.73 5.84
CA ASP A 68 30.26 -0.03 5.25
C ASP A 68 30.09 0.65 3.88
N PHE A 69 30.10 2.00 3.87
CA PHE A 69 31.01 2.77 3.03
C PHE A 69 31.31 4.14 3.69
N GLU A 70 32.59 4.40 3.97
CA GLU A 70 33.16 5.70 4.32
C GLU A 70 32.92 6.77 3.21
N THR A 71 33.10 8.11 3.34
CA THR A 71 34.11 8.92 4.05
C THR A 71 33.69 10.42 4.06
N GLN A 72 33.56 11.02 5.26
CA GLN A 72 34.08 12.36 5.69
C GLN A 72 33.49 13.68 5.07
N PRO A 73 33.84 14.89 5.58
CA PRO A 73 33.10 15.55 6.67
C PRO A 73 32.83 17.07 6.44
N GLY A 74 31.96 17.64 7.29
CA GLY A 74 32.09 19.05 7.68
C GLY A 74 31.09 20.02 7.06
N SER A 75 30.26 20.61 7.92
CA SER A 75 30.45 22.01 8.36
C SER A 75 29.12 22.50 8.90
N SER A 76 29.06 22.71 10.21
CA SER A 76 27.95 23.39 10.86
C SER A 76 27.99 24.87 10.49
N MET A 77 26.95 25.39 9.86
CA MET A 77 26.55 26.77 10.10
C MET A 77 25.06 26.96 9.82
N SER A 78 24.39 27.45 10.85
CA SER A 78 23.04 27.99 10.86
C SER A 78 22.90 29.20 9.94
N THR A 79 21.87 29.21 9.11
CA THR A 79 21.04 30.41 8.89
C THR A 79 19.64 29.99 8.46
N ASP A 80 18.68 30.64 9.11
CA ASP A 80 17.28 30.76 8.75
C ASP A 80 17.16 31.19 7.28
N ASP A 81 16.77 30.26 6.41
CA ASP A 81 16.24 30.59 5.10
C ASP A 81 15.12 29.61 4.75
N ASN A 82 14.08 30.16 4.13
CA ASN A 82 12.86 29.50 3.73
C ASN A 82 13.14 28.58 2.54
N GLU A 83 13.78 27.45 2.81
CA GLU A 83 13.97 26.42 1.81
C GLU A 83 12.72 25.55 1.80
N GLU A 84 11.88 25.79 0.79
CA GLU A 84 10.90 24.83 0.29
C GLU A 84 11.59 23.47 0.20
N TYR A 85 11.42 22.64 1.24
CA TYR A 85 11.92 21.27 1.24
C TYR A 85 11.48 20.66 -0.09
N PRO A 86 12.41 20.27 -0.98
CA PRO A 86 11.99 19.54 -2.17
C PRO A 86 11.38 18.28 -1.60
N VAL A 87 10.05 18.21 -1.66
CA VAL A 87 9.35 16.95 -1.55
C VAL A 87 10.00 16.16 -2.66
N ASN A 88 10.94 15.29 -2.30
CA ASN A 88 11.44 14.23 -3.14
C ASN A 88 10.25 13.27 -3.32
N LEU A 89 9.22 13.78 -4.01
CA LEU A 89 8.41 13.10 -4.99
C LEU A 89 9.40 12.62 -6.05
N VAL A 90 10.33 11.74 -5.66
CA VAL A 90 10.83 10.72 -6.55
C VAL A 90 9.54 10.04 -6.97
N HIS A 91 9.01 10.49 -8.10
CA HIS A 91 8.02 9.74 -8.84
C HIS A 91 8.77 8.45 -9.11
N ARG A 92 8.59 7.46 -8.23
CA ARG A 92 9.20 6.15 -8.39
C ARG A 92 8.55 5.64 -9.66
N GLN A 93 9.24 5.87 -10.77
CA GLN A 93 8.76 5.46 -12.07
C GLN A 93 8.46 3.97 -11.92
N PRO A 94 7.27 3.52 -12.33
CA PRO A 94 6.93 2.12 -12.20
C PRO A 94 8.03 1.31 -12.87
N HIS A 95 8.66 0.41 -12.11
CA HIS A 95 9.72 -0.46 -12.61
C HIS A 95 9.12 -1.34 -13.69
N LEU A 96 9.61 -1.20 -14.92
CA LEU A 96 9.26 -2.08 -16.02
C LEU A 96 10.19 -3.28 -15.98
N VAL A 97 9.61 -4.47 -16.06
CA VAL A 97 10.37 -5.71 -16.00
C VAL A 97 11.12 -5.86 -17.32
N THR A 98 12.43 -6.05 -17.24
CA THR A 98 13.27 -6.19 -18.45
C THR A 98 13.45 -7.65 -18.85
N GLN A 99 13.74 -7.94 -20.13
CA GLN A 99 14.03 -9.29 -20.62
C GLN A 99 15.10 -10.06 -19.81
N PRO A 100 16.23 -9.46 -19.39
CA PRO A 100 17.20 -10.17 -18.54
C PRO A 100 16.60 -10.54 -17.17
N GLU A 101 15.82 -9.67 -16.53
CA GLU A 101 15.16 -9.99 -15.26
C GLU A 101 14.20 -11.17 -15.40
N VAL A 102 13.44 -11.25 -16.50
CA VAL A 102 12.58 -12.41 -16.77
C VAL A 102 13.41 -13.68 -16.95
N ASN A 103 14.56 -13.59 -17.62
CA ASN A 103 15.44 -14.75 -17.82
C ASN A 103 16.07 -15.23 -16.51
N ASP A 104 16.49 -14.29 -15.66
CA ASP A 104 17.02 -14.60 -14.32
C ASP A 104 15.92 -15.25 -13.46
N LEU A 105 14.69 -14.71 -13.46
CA LEU A 105 13.55 -15.32 -12.78
C LEU A 105 13.25 -16.75 -13.26
N VAL A 106 13.33 -17.00 -14.58
CA VAL A 106 13.14 -18.35 -15.14
C VAL A 106 14.21 -19.31 -14.66
N ARG A 107 15.46 -18.85 -14.52
CA ARG A 107 16.58 -19.67 -14.03
C ARG A 107 16.47 -19.91 -12.52
N ASP A 108 16.26 -18.85 -11.74
CA ASP A 108 16.26 -18.90 -10.28
C ASP A 108 15.09 -19.73 -9.73
N LEU A 109 13.97 -19.75 -10.44
CA LEU A 109 12.80 -20.56 -10.11
C LEU A 109 12.76 -21.91 -10.84
N GLU A 110 13.80 -22.24 -11.62
CA GLU A 110 13.91 -23.47 -12.41
C GLU A 110 12.65 -23.78 -13.23
N LEU A 111 12.09 -22.76 -13.90
CA LEU A 111 10.81 -22.91 -14.57
C LEU A 111 10.93 -23.79 -15.81
N PRO A 112 10.07 -24.82 -15.97
CA PRO A 112 9.98 -25.57 -17.21
C PRO A 112 9.46 -24.66 -18.33
N LYS A 113 9.86 -24.93 -19.57
CA LYS A 113 9.58 -24.10 -20.77
C LYS A 113 8.12 -23.63 -20.89
N SER A 114 7.16 -24.49 -20.59
CA SER A 114 5.73 -24.15 -20.64
C SER A 114 5.33 -23.08 -19.63
N LYS A 115 5.89 -23.11 -18.41
CA LYS A 115 5.65 -22.10 -17.36
C LYS A 115 6.39 -20.80 -17.65
N SER A 116 7.59 -20.87 -18.22
CA SER A 116 8.35 -19.67 -18.63
C SER A 116 7.63 -18.89 -19.74
N GLN A 117 7.03 -19.59 -20.71
CA GLN A 117 6.20 -18.98 -21.74
C GLN A 117 4.93 -18.35 -21.15
N LEU A 118 4.27 -19.03 -20.21
CA LEU A 118 3.10 -18.50 -19.53
C LEU A 118 3.44 -17.23 -18.73
N LEU A 119 4.59 -17.21 -18.05
CA LEU A 119 5.10 -16.05 -17.32
C LEU A 119 5.25 -14.84 -18.27
N GLY A 120 5.95 -14.99 -19.39
CA GLY A 120 6.11 -13.93 -20.38
C GLY A 120 4.78 -13.42 -20.92
N SER A 121 3.84 -14.32 -21.23
CA SER A 121 2.49 -13.96 -21.71
C SER A 121 1.71 -13.13 -20.68
N ARG A 122 1.83 -13.45 -19.38
CA ARG A 122 1.17 -12.70 -18.31
C ARG A 122 1.79 -11.32 -18.09
N LEU A 123 3.13 -11.23 -18.12
CA LEU A 123 3.83 -9.94 -18.00
C LEU A 123 3.45 -8.98 -19.14
N GLN A 124 3.35 -9.50 -20.36
CA GLN A 124 2.86 -8.73 -21.52
C GLN A 124 1.39 -8.32 -21.35
N GLN A 125 0.53 -9.22 -20.85
CA GLN A 125 -0.89 -8.90 -20.58
C GLN A 125 -1.04 -7.75 -19.56
N TRP A 126 -0.10 -7.62 -18.63
CA TRP A 126 -0.10 -6.57 -17.61
C TRP A 126 0.57 -5.26 -18.06
N ASN A 127 1.09 -5.20 -19.30
CA ASN A 127 1.90 -4.08 -19.80
C ASN A 127 3.11 -3.79 -18.89
N LEU A 128 3.71 -4.84 -18.32
CA LEU A 128 4.92 -4.76 -17.49
C LEU A 128 6.19 -5.15 -18.24
N PHE A 129 6.06 -5.52 -19.51
CA PHE A 129 7.10 -6.03 -20.40
C PHE A 129 7.02 -5.37 -21.77
#